data_AF-A0A8X6VNT3-F1
#
_entry.id   AF-A0A8X6VNT3-F1
#
_cell.length_a   1.000
_cell.length_b   1.000
_cell.length_c   1.000
_cell.angle_alpha   90.00
_cell.angle_beta   90.00
_cell.angle_gamma   90.00
#
_symmetry.space_group_name_H-M   'P 1'
#
loop_
_entity.id
_entity.type
_entity.pdbx_description
1 polymer ?
#
loop_
_entity_poly.entity_id
_entity_poly.type
_entity_poly.pdbx_seq_one_letter_code
_entity_poly.pdbx_strand_id
1 'polypeptide(L)'
;MRYIGQGLSSLETFCSLMCLPNPVSQKAYDRINSKIADISEALANASMKKAAAEEKNIDGTVNSVVVNGDGTWKTRGHTSLIGVCALIGADCGKVLDMEVMSSYCKGCDSDKGSKLGPKYSAFLAKHHIFCRKNHSRSAGKMEHHIFCRKNHSRSAGKMEVCGMQKTFLRSEQKHGLKYQRYIGDGDSKTFLSIAEKEPYGDSVPIVKIECGGHV
;
A
#
# COMPACT_ATOMS: atom_id res chain seq x y z
N MET A 1 11.04 -25.43 8.92
CA MET A 1 11.58 -24.49 7.91
C MET A 1 10.66 -23.28 7.79
N ARG A 2 11.11 -22.08 8.18
CA ARG A 2 10.43 -20.79 7.92
C ARG A 2 11.15 -20.07 6.75
N TYR A 3 11.17 -20.69 5.57
CA TYR A 3 11.93 -20.21 4.40
C TYR A 3 11.06 -19.68 3.25
N ILE A 4 9.82 -19.29 3.53
CA ILE A 4 8.95 -18.66 2.51
C ILE A 4 9.33 -17.18 2.39
N GLY A 5 9.51 -16.69 1.15
CA GLY A 5 9.74 -15.27 0.86
C GLY A 5 11.21 -14.80 0.82
N GLN A 6 12.18 -15.72 0.77
CA GLN A 6 13.62 -15.40 0.77
C GLN A 6 14.22 -15.12 -0.62
N GLY A 7 13.43 -15.23 -1.68
CA GLY A 7 13.86 -14.91 -3.04
C GLY A 7 14.58 -16.06 -3.76
N LEU A 8 15.07 -15.78 -4.97
CA LEU A 8 15.72 -16.78 -5.83
C LEU A 8 17.01 -17.32 -5.21
N SER A 9 17.86 -16.47 -4.61
CA SER A 9 19.15 -16.89 -4.07
C SER A 9 19.02 -17.94 -2.97
N SER A 10 18.00 -17.85 -2.12
CA SER A 10 17.75 -18.89 -1.11
C SER A 10 17.19 -20.17 -1.71
N LEU A 11 16.44 -20.09 -2.81
CA LEU A 11 15.99 -21.26 -3.56
C LEU A 11 17.19 -21.97 -4.20
N GLU A 12 18.15 -21.22 -4.76
CA GLU A 12 19.40 -21.76 -5.28
C GLU A 12 20.22 -22.44 -4.18
N THR A 13 20.37 -21.81 -3.00
CA THR A 13 21.03 -22.42 -1.84
C THR A 13 20.34 -23.72 -1.43
N PHE A 14 19.01 -23.74 -1.36
CA PHE A 14 18.25 -24.94 -1.00
C PHE A 14 18.47 -26.07 -2.02
N CYS A 15 18.35 -25.78 -3.32
CA CYS A 15 18.58 -26.77 -4.37
C CYS A 15 20.00 -27.34 -4.30
N SER A 16 21.00 -26.47 -4.10
CA SER A 16 22.40 -26.89 -3.94
C SER A 16 22.61 -27.82 -2.74
N LEU A 17 22.05 -27.48 -1.57
CA LEU A 17 22.14 -28.31 -0.36
C LEU A 17 21.46 -29.67 -0.51
N MET A 18 20.43 -29.76 -1.34
CA MET A 18 19.66 -30.98 -1.58
C MET A 18 20.16 -31.77 -2.80
N CYS A 19 21.29 -31.38 -3.40
CA CYS A 19 21.81 -31.96 -4.64
C CYS A 19 20.78 -31.96 -5.79
N LEU A 20 19.91 -30.95 -5.83
CA LEU A 20 18.91 -30.73 -6.88
C LEU A 20 19.49 -29.81 -7.98
N PRO A 21 19.01 -29.92 -9.22
CA PRO A 21 19.36 -28.95 -10.25
C PRO A 21 18.93 -27.53 -9.85
N ASN A 22 19.64 -26.54 -10.39
CA ASN A 22 19.28 -25.13 -10.20
C ASN A 22 17.82 -24.91 -10.59
N PRO A 23 17.07 -24.10 -9.82
CA PRO A 23 15.62 -23.99 -9.95
C PRO A 23 15.21 -23.39 -11.30
N VAL A 24 15.22 -22.07 -11.42
CA VAL A 24 14.89 -21.34 -12.63
C VAL A 24 15.89 -20.22 -12.82
N SER A 25 16.10 -19.79 -14.07
CA SER A 25 16.91 -18.60 -14.33
C SER A 25 16.31 -17.34 -13.69
N GLN A 26 17.15 -16.35 -13.38
CA GLN A 26 16.72 -15.03 -12.87
C GLN A 26 15.63 -14.41 -13.75
N LYS A 27 15.79 -14.43 -15.08
CA LYS A 27 14.80 -13.91 -16.04
C LYS A 27 13.45 -14.62 -15.92
N ALA A 28 13.46 -15.95 -15.75
CA ALA A 28 12.24 -16.72 -15.58
C ALA A 28 11.57 -16.42 -14.22
N TYR A 29 12.37 -16.35 -13.15
CA TYR A 29 11.91 -15.99 -11.81
C TYR A 29 11.22 -14.61 -11.78
N ASP A 30 11.86 -13.60 -12.37
CA ASP A 30 11.31 -12.24 -12.42
C ASP A 30 10.01 -12.18 -13.23
N ARG A 31 9.97 -12.87 -14.37
CA ARG A 31 8.75 -12.98 -15.19
C ARG A 31 7.60 -13.66 -14.44
N ILE A 32 7.89 -14.73 -13.70
CA ILE A 32 6.88 -15.44 -12.89
C ILE A 32 6.35 -14.51 -11.79
N ASN A 33 7.23 -13.85 -11.05
CA ASN A 33 6.82 -12.93 -9.98
C ASN A 33 6.02 -11.74 -10.49
N SER A 34 6.39 -11.18 -11.66
CA SER A 34 5.60 -10.11 -12.28
C SER A 34 4.19 -10.59 -12.57
N LYS A 35 4.03 -11.75 -13.22
CA LYS A 35 2.70 -12.31 -13.52
C LYS A 35 1.89 -12.59 -12.27
N ILE A 36 2.51 -13.16 -11.23
CA ILE A 36 1.83 -13.41 -9.96
C ILE A 36 1.37 -12.10 -9.33
N ALA A 37 2.21 -11.06 -9.35
CA ALA A 37 1.86 -9.74 -8.82
C ALA A 37 0.66 -9.14 -9.57
N ASP A 38 0.69 -9.14 -10.90
CA ASP A 38 -0.37 -8.57 -11.75
C ASP A 38 -1.71 -9.28 -11.49
N ILE A 39 -1.70 -10.61 -11.45
CA ILE A 39 -2.90 -11.42 -11.18
C ILE A 39 -3.40 -11.18 -9.74
N SER A 40 -2.50 -11.17 -8.76
CA SER A 40 -2.85 -10.96 -7.35
C SER A 40 -3.46 -9.58 -7.12
N GLU A 41 -2.93 -8.55 -7.78
CA GLU A 41 -3.48 -7.20 -7.72
C GLU A 41 -4.87 -7.12 -8.35
N ALA A 42 -5.07 -7.73 -9.52
CA ALA A 42 -6.37 -7.79 -10.17
C ALA A 42 -7.41 -8.52 -9.29
N LEU A 43 -7.05 -9.66 -8.69
CA LEU A 43 -7.90 -10.42 -7.80
C LEU A 43 -8.22 -9.65 -6.51
N ALA A 44 -7.22 -9.01 -5.90
CA ALA A 44 -7.42 -8.19 -4.71
C ALA A 44 -8.39 -7.04 -4.99
N ASN A 45 -8.21 -6.32 -6.11
CA ASN A 45 -9.10 -5.23 -6.52
C ASN A 45 -10.53 -5.72 -6.78
N ALA A 46 -10.69 -6.86 -7.45
CA ALA A 46 -12.01 -7.46 -7.68
C ALA A 46 -12.68 -7.90 -6.37
N SER A 47 -11.92 -8.47 -5.43
CA SER A 47 -12.40 -8.88 -4.11
C SER A 47 -12.86 -7.68 -3.28
N MET A 48 -12.02 -6.65 -3.17
CA MET A 48 -12.34 -5.41 -2.45
C MET A 48 -13.56 -4.69 -3.04
N LYS A 49 -13.71 -4.68 -4.37
CA LYS A 49 -14.91 -4.11 -5.02
C LYS A 49 -16.19 -4.86 -4.65
N LYS A 50 -16.13 -6.20 -4.54
CA LYS A 50 -17.27 -7.01 -4.09
C LYS A 50 -17.58 -6.76 -2.62
N ALA A 51 -16.56 -6.68 -1.76
CA ALA A 51 -16.73 -6.37 -0.34
C ALA A 51 -17.38 -4.99 -0.13
N ALA A 52 -16.95 -3.97 -0.89
CA ALA A 52 -17.58 -2.65 -0.87
C ALA A 52 -19.05 -2.65 -1.30
N ALA A 53 -19.41 -3.43 -2.31
CA ALA A 53 -20.80 -3.58 -2.74
C ALA A 53 -21.65 -4.31 -1.68
N GLU A 54 -21.08 -5.29 -0.99
CA GLU A 54 -21.74 -6.01 0.09
C GLU A 54 -21.97 -5.13 1.32
N GLU A 55 -20.96 -4.37 1.77
CA GLU A 55 -21.09 -3.42 2.87
C GLU A 55 -22.22 -2.43 2.62
N LYS A 56 -22.30 -1.90 1.39
CA LYS A 56 -23.36 -0.97 0.98
C LYS A 56 -24.75 -1.58 1.06
N ASN A 57 -24.88 -2.87 0.77
CA ASN A 57 -26.16 -3.56 0.81
C ASN A 57 -26.61 -3.88 2.25
N ILE A 58 -25.67 -3.95 3.21
CA ILE A 58 -25.97 -4.27 4.61
C ILE A 58 -26.39 -3.01 5.38
N ASP A 59 -25.61 -1.92 5.34
CA ASP A 59 -25.89 -0.71 6.16
C ASP A 59 -27.19 0.01 5.73
N GLY A 60 -27.69 -0.26 4.51
CA GLY A 60 -28.96 0.28 3.97
C GLY A 60 -28.99 1.81 3.79
N THR A 61 -27.99 2.50 4.32
CA THR A 61 -27.79 3.95 4.25
C THR A 61 -27.16 4.31 2.92
N VAL A 62 -27.62 5.39 2.28
CA VAL A 62 -27.13 5.80 0.96
C VAL A 62 -25.66 6.21 1.04
N ASN A 63 -24.77 5.32 0.59
CA ASN A 63 -23.33 5.54 0.39
C ASN A 63 -22.53 5.94 1.64
N SER A 64 -23.07 5.81 2.85
CA SER A 64 -22.35 5.99 4.11
C SER A 64 -22.11 4.63 4.75
N VAL A 65 -20.89 4.34 5.19
CA VAL A 65 -20.55 3.07 5.86
C VAL A 65 -19.63 3.27 7.06
N VAL A 66 -19.65 2.30 7.97
CA VAL A 66 -18.73 2.21 9.12
C VAL A 66 -17.51 1.41 8.72
N VAL A 67 -16.32 1.91 9.06
CA VAL A 67 -15.06 1.21 8.77
C VAL A 67 -14.15 1.16 9.98
N ASN A 68 -13.34 0.11 10.05
CA ASN A 68 -12.19 -0.01 10.93
C ASN A 68 -10.91 0.01 10.08
N GLY A 69 -9.83 0.62 10.58
CA GLY A 69 -8.55 0.67 9.90
C GLY A 69 -7.39 0.30 10.81
N ASP A 70 -6.47 -0.49 10.28
CA ASP A 70 -5.20 -0.81 10.97
C ASP A 70 -4.01 -0.87 9.99
N GLY A 71 -2.81 -0.67 10.54
CA GLY A 71 -1.53 -0.74 9.87
C GLY A 71 -0.72 -1.98 10.25
N THR A 72 0.00 -2.55 9.29
CA THR A 72 1.00 -3.59 9.55
C THR A 72 2.32 -3.25 8.89
N TRP A 73 3.43 -3.75 9.44
CA TRP A 73 4.79 -3.43 8.99
C TRP A 73 5.56 -4.70 8.65
N LYS A 74 6.44 -4.60 7.64
CA LYS A 74 7.29 -5.73 7.20
C LYS A 74 8.19 -6.26 8.32
N THR A 75 8.62 -5.39 9.22
CA THR A 75 9.52 -5.72 10.34
C THR A 75 8.92 -5.22 11.63
N ARG A 76 9.13 -5.95 12.73
CA ARG A 76 8.68 -5.54 14.06
C ARG A 76 9.43 -4.28 14.50
N GLY A 77 8.73 -3.37 15.18
CA GLY A 77 9.27 -2.11 15.71
C GLY A 77 9.11 -0.91 14.78
N HIS A 78 9.54 0.27 15.24
CA HIS A 78 9.29 1.56 14.58
C HIS A 78 10.27 1.93 13.45
N THR A 79 11.07 0.97 12.98
CA THR A 79 12.12 1.19 11.97
C THR A 79 11.76 0.60 10.60
N SER A 80 10.55 0.04 10.45
CA SER A 80 10.18 -0.59 9.20
C SER A 80 10.05 0.43 8.06
N LEU A 81 10.58 0.05 6.90
CA LEU A 81 10.58 0.89 5.71
C LEU A 81 9.39 0.63 4.77
N ILE A 82 8.61 -0.42 5.06
CA ILE A 82 7.44 -0.83 4.28
C ILE A 82 6.32 -1.16 5.26
N GLY A 83 5.18 -0.49 5.09
CA GLY A 83 3.96 -0.74 5.82
C GLY A 83 2.78 -0.94 4.86
N VAL A 84 1.73 -1.57 5.34
CA VAL A 84 0.46 -1.75 4.64
C VAL A 84 -0.65 -1.31 5.57
N CYS A 85 -1.55 -0.48 5.04
CA CYS A 85 -2.74 -0.01 5.74
C CYS A 85 -3.94 -0.70 5.11
N ALA A 86 -4.85 -1.23 5.92
CA ALA A 86 -6.07 -1.86 5.44
C ALA A 86 -7.29 -1.26 6.13
N LEU A 87 -8.33 -1.00 5.34
CA LEU A 87 -9.66 -0.65 5.81
C LEU A 87 -10.59 -1.84 5.68
N ILE A 88 -11.35 -2.10 6.74
CA ILE A 88 -12.28 -3.22 6.87
C ILE A 88 -13.68 -2.64 7.13
N GLY A 89 -14.69 -3.16 6.43
CA GLY A 89 -16.09 -2.81 6.69
C GLY A 89 -16.54 -3.40 8.01
N ALA A 90 -17.21 -2.60 8.84
CA ALA A 90 -17.63 -3.05 10.16
C ALA A 90 -18.69 -4.15 10.07
N ASP A 91 -19.56 -4.10 9.05
CA ASP A 91 -20.70 -5.00 8.94
C ASP A 91 -20.34 -6.29 8.18
N CYS A 92 -19.61 -6.18 7.05
CA CYS A 92 -19.18 -7.34 6.28
C CYS A 92 -17.93 -8.03 6.84
N GLY A 93 -17.13 -7.33 7.66
CA GLY A 93 -15.86 -7.84 8.19
C GLY A 93 -14.78 -8.08 7.14
N LYS A 94 -14.93 -7.53 5.92
CA LYS A 94 -14.03 -7.73 4.78
C LYS A 94 -13.22 -6.47 4.48
N VAL A 95 -12.06 -6.66 3.86
CA VAL A 95 -11.20 -5.56 3.42
C VAL A 95 -11.88 -4.79 2.28
N LEU A 96 -12.14 -3.51 2.51
CA LEU A 96 -12.73 -2.59 1.53
C LEU A 96 -11.65 -1.92 0.70
N ASP A 97 -10.54 -1.54 1.32
CA ASP A 97 -9.42 -0.90 0.63
C ASP A 97 -8.09 -1.14 1.36
N MET A 98 -6.98 -1.05 0.65
CA MET A 98 -5.64 -1.14 1.22
C MET A 98 -4.63 -0.21 0.54
N GLU A 99 -3.64 0.27 1.27
CA GLU A 99 -2.56 1.08 0.73
C GLU A 99 -1.20 0.56 1.21
N VAL A 100 -0.29 0.33 0.26
CA VAL A 100 1.10 -0.02 0.57
C VAL A 100 1.92 1.25 0.67
N MET A 101 2.55 1.47 1.82
CA MET A 101 3.39 2.61 2.11
C MET A 101 4.86 2.18 2.15
N SER A 102 5.72 2.89 1.44
CA SER A 102 7.16 2.59 1.38
C SER A 102 7.99 3.85 1.49
N SER A 103 8.94 3.84 2.41
CA SER A 103 10.02 4.83 2.50
C SER A 103 11.32 4.35 1.84
N TYR A 104 11.32 3.13 1.29
CA TYR A 104 12.47 2.49 0.66
C TYR A 104 12.28 2.24 -0.83
N CYS A 105 13.37 2.36 -1.57
CA CYS A 105 13.47 1.96 -2.96
C CYS A 105 14.87 1.40 -3.19
N LYS A 106 14.97 0.13 -3.60
CA LYS A 106 16.27 -0.52 -3.88
C LYS A 106 17.05 0.20 -4.98
N GLY A 107 16.34 0.75 -5.97
CA GLY A 107 16.96 1.56 -7.03
C GLY A 107 17.60 2.84 -6.50
N CYS A 108 16.93 3.55 -5.58
CA CYS A 108 17.49 4.73 -4.92
C CYS A 108 18.67 4.38 -4.00
N ASP A 109 18.62 3.22 -3.34
CA ASP A 109 19.62 2.78 -2.38
C ASP A 109 20.90 2.27 -3.05
N SER A 110 20.77 1.71 -4.26
CA SER A 110 21.90 1.18 -5.04
C SER A 110 22.74 2.29 -5.69
N ASP A 111 22.21 3.50 -5.84
CA ASP A 111 22.97 4.65 -6.37
C ASP A 111 23.83 5.29 -5.27
N LYS A 112 25.12 4.90 -5.25
CA LYS A 112 26.13 5.42 -4.32
C LYS A 112 26.86 6.67 -4.85
N GLY A 113 26.44 7.21 -6.01
CA GLY A 113 27.06 8.36 -6.64
C GLY A 113 26.77 9.70 -5.94
N SER A 114 27.49 10.76 -6.33
CA SER A 114 27.16 12.11 -5.89
C SER A 114 25.74 12.48 -6.34
N LYS A 115 24.89 12.91 -5.41
CA LYS A 115 23.51 13.38 -5.69
C LYS A 115 23.45 14.72 -6.44
N LEU A 116 24.54 15.07 -7.12
CA LEU A 116 24.81 16.34 -7.77
C LEU A 116 25.45 16.07 -9.14
N GLY A 117 25.05 16.86 -10.13
CA GLY A 117 25.64 16.87 -11.47
C GLY A 117 24.83 16.15 -12.55
N PRO A 118 25.31 16.21 -13.81
CA PRO A 118 24.57 15.78 -15.00
C PRO A 118 24.22 14.29 -15.04
N LYS A 119 25.08 13.44 -14.43
CA LYS A 119 24.84 11.99 -14.35
C LYS A 119 23.70 11.66 -13.38
N TYR A 120 23.65 12.33 -12.24
CA TYR A 120 22.56 12.18 -11.29
C TYR A 120 21.26 12.76 -11.83
N SER A 121 21.27 13.90 -12.54
CA SER A 121 20.06 14.44 -13.16
C SER A 121 19.52 13.55 -14.28
N ALA A 122 20.39 12.89 -15.06
CA ALA A 122 19.99 11.90 -16.07
C ALA A 122 19.44 10.60 -15.44
N PHE A 123 20.06 10.11 -14.37
CA PHE A 123 19.53 9.01 -13.56
C PHE A 123 18.17 9.36 -12.97
N LEU A 124 18.06 10.56 -12.37
CA LEU A 124 16.83 11.11 -11.82
C LEU A 124 15.76 11.19 -12.92
N ALA A 125 16.05 11.73 -14.10
CA ALA A 125 15.07 11.83 -15.19
C ALA A 125 14.52 10.46 -15.64
N LYS A 126 15.35 9.40 -15.60
CA LYS A 126 14.94 8.03 -15.95
C LYS A 126 14.26 7.29 -14.80
N HIS A 127 14.64 7.56 -13.55
CA HIS A 127 14.12 6.92 -12.33
C HIS A 127 12.88 7.65 -11.74
N HIS A 128 12.79 8.97 -11.92
CA HIS A 128 11.74 9.90 -11.48
C HIS A 128 10.70 10.19 -12.58
N ILE A 129 10.21 9.19 -13.30
CA ILE A 129 8.95 9.43 -14.03
C ILE A 129 7.80 9.76 -13.02
N PHE A 130 7.92 9.39 -11.73
CA PHE A 130 6.90 9.68 -10.70
C PHE A 130 7.37 10.16 -9.32
N CYS A 131 8.67 10.20 -9.01
CA CYS A 131 9.14 10.38 -7.63
C CYS A 131 9.15 11.86 -7.12
N ARG A 132 8.35 12.77 -7.70
CA ARG A 132 8.22 14.13 -7.13
C ARG A 132 6.82 14.64 -6.83
N LYS A 133 5.74 14.29 -7.55
CA LYS A 133 4.38 14.76 -7.22
C LYS A 133 3.30 13.83 -7.78
N ASN A 134 2.23 13.65 -7.01
CA ASN A 134 0.92 13.23 -7.52
C ASN A 134 0.52 14.08 -8.74
N HIS A 135 -0.19 13.45 -9.68
CA HIS A 135 -0.92 13.96 -10.86
C HIS A 135 -0.31 13.83 -12.28
N SER A 136 -1.12 13.12 -13.09
CA SER A 136 -1.48 13.30 -14.50
C SER A 136 -0.43 13.18 -15.61
N ARG A 137 -0.62 12.10 -16.40
CA ARG A 137 -0.32 11.91 -17.84
C ARG A 137 1.15 12.13 -18.21
N SER A 138 1.85 11.12 -18.73
CA SER A 138 1.70 10.72 -20.14
C SER A 138 2.39 9.39 -20.41
N ALA A 139 1.82 8.62 -21.32
CA ALA A 139 2.39 7.40 -21.87
C ALA A 139 3.57 7.71 -22.82
N GLY A 140 4.66 6.95 -22.71
CA GLY A 140 5.76 7.03 -23.66
C GLY A 140 6.99 6.21 -23.29
N LYS A 141 7.13 5.06 -23.95
CA LYS A 141 8.34 4.20 -24.12
C LYS A 141 8.84 3.43 -22.89
N MET A 142 8.75 2.11 -23.04
CA MET A 142 8.93 1.07 -22.03
C MET A 142 10.30 0.41 -22.21
N GLU A 143 11.28 0.81 -21.39
CA GLU A 143 12.51 0.05 -21.14
C GLU A 143 12.64 -0.16 -19.63
N HIS A 144 12.61 -1.43 -19.20
CA HIS A 144 12.74 -1.96 -17.83
C HIS A 144 12.52 -0.94 -16.69
N HIS A 145 11.26 -0.82 -16.29
CA HIS A 145 10.75 0.04 -15.23
C HIS A 145 11.56 -0.01 -13.92
N ILE A 146 12.42 0.98 -13.70
CA ILE A 146 12.81 1.37 -12.34
C ILE A 146 11.79 2.38 -11.83
N PHE A 147 10.54 1.95 -11.61
CA PHE A 147 9.59 2.76 -10.88
C PHE A 147 10.06 2.88 -9.43
N CYS A 148 10.32 4.10 -8.98
CA CYS A 148 10.50 4.34 -7.57
C CYS A 148 9.19 4.01 -6.83
N ARG A 149 9.21 2.95 -6.01
CA ARG A 149 8.07 2.55 -5.18
C ARG A 149 8.00 3.31 -3.86
N LYS A 150 8.89 4.28 -3.65
CA LYS A 150 8.88 5.13 -2.47
C LYS A 150 7.74 6.14 -2.57
N ASN A 151 6.78 6.06 -1.67
CA ASN A 151 5.63 6.96 -1.59
C ASN A 151 5.48 7.59 -0.19
N HIS A 152 6.45 7.38 0.69
CA HIS A 152 6.50 7.92 2.05
C HIS A 152 7.90 8.44 2.39
N SER A 153 7.97 9.50 3.19
CA SER A 153 9.24 10.10 3.64
C SER A 153 9.34 10.29 5.15
N ARG A 154 8.25 10.04 5.90
CA ARG A 154 8.19 10.25 7.36
C ARG A 154 8.51 8.94 8.11
N SER A 155 8.37 8.95 9.42
CA SER A 155 8.57 7.77 10.28
C SER A 155 7.62 6.61 9.94
N ALA A 156 7.99 5.40 10.37
CA ALA A 156 7.18 4.19 10.17
C ALA A 156 5.77 4.33 10.76
N GLY A 157 5.64 4.91 11.96
CA GLY A 157 4.33 5.14 12.58
C GLY A 157 3.45 6.15 11.82
N LYS A 158 4.04 7.04 11.02
CA LYS A 158 3.27 7.95 10.15
C LYS A 158 2.80 7.29 8.84
N MET A 159 3.27 6.08 8.51
CA MET A 159 2.79 5.35 7.33
C MET A 159 1.32 5.00 7.47
N GLU A 160 0.88 4.58 8.66
CA GLU A 160 -0.51 4.28 8.93
C GLU A 160 -1.42 5.48 8.67
N VAL A 161 -1.13 6.59 9.33
CA VAL A 161 -1.88 7.85 9.18
C VAL A 161 -1.96 8.28 7.72
N CYS A 162 -0.84 8.30 7.01
CA CYS A 162 -0.82 8.71 5.61
C CYS A 162 -1.48 7.69 4.67
N GLY A 163 -1.40 6.41 4.98
CA GLY A 163 -2.09 5.35 4.23
C GLY A 163 -3.61 5.45 4.39
N MET A 164 -4.10 5.66 5.61
CA MET A 164 -5.54 5.86 5.86
C MET A 164 -6.09 7.12 5.21
N GLN A 165 -5.35 8.23 5.23
CA GLN A 165 -5.76 9.43 4.49
C GLN A 165 -5.98 9.13 3.00
N LYS A 166 -5.08 8.38 2.37
CA LYS A 166 -5.19 8.04 0.95
C LYS A 166 -6.39 7.15 0.65
N THR A 167 -6.70 6.18 1.51
CA THR A 167 -7.85 5.30 1.30
C THR A 167 -9.17 6.05 1.50
N PHE A 168 -9.26 6.96 2.47
CA PHE A 168 -10.42 7.84 2.64
C PHE A 168 -10.61 8.83 1.48
N LEU A 169 -9.55 9.46 0.99
CA LEU A 169 -9.64 10.45 -0.10
C LEU A 169 -10.08 9.85 -1.44
N ARG A 170 -9.84 8.55 -1.67
CA ARG A 170 -10.19 7.88 -2.93
C ARG A 170 -11.45 7.01 -2.84
N SER A 171 -12.04 6.87 -1.67
CA SER A 171 -13.13 5.92 -1.38
C SER A 171 -14.34 6.12 -2.30
N GLU A 172 -14.79 7.37 -2.47
CA GLU A 172 -15.96 7.69 -3.29
C GLU A 172 -15.68 7.42 -4.78
N GLN A 173 -14.50 7.81 -5.28
CA GLN A 173 -14.12 7.54 -6.66
C GLN A 173 -13.92 6.05 -6.94
N LYS A 174 -13.30 5.32 -6.01
CA LYS A 174 -12.89 3.92 -6.20
C LYS A 174 -14.02 2.93 -5.93
N HIS A 175 -14.84 3.21 -4.92
CA HIS A 175 -15.86 2.29 -4.39
C HIS A 175 -17.27 2.88 -4.38
N GLY A 176 -17.45 4.19 -4.56
CA GLY A 176 -18.76 4.84 -4.44
C GLY A 176 -19.26 4.91 -3.00
N LEU A 177 -18.35 4.88 -2.02
CA LEU A 177 -18.65 4.87 -0.59
C LEU A 177 -18.00 6.06 0.10
N LYS A 178 -18.68 6.58 1.13
CA LYS A 178 -18.17 7.55 2.09
C LYS A 178 -18.02 6.85 3.44
N TYR A 179 -16.80 6.79 3.94
CA TYR A 179 -16.47 6.22 5.25
C TYR A 179 -16.75 7.26 6.34
N GLN A 180 -18.01 7.46 6.72
CA GLN A 180 -18.39 8.51 7.68
C GLN A 180 -18.13 8.12 9.13
N ARG A 181 -18.16 6.83 9.45
CA ARG A 181 -17.96 6.35 10.82
C ARG A 181 -16.66 5.55 10.87
N TYR A 182 -15.71 5.99 11.71
CA TYR A 182 -14.41 5.36 11.86
C TYR A 182 -14.28 4.74 13.24
N ILE A 183 -14.16 3.41 13.28
CA ILE A 183 -13.75 2.65 14.46
C ILE A 183 -12.23 2.65 14.48
N GLY A 184 -11.65 3.24 15.52
CA GLY A 184 -10.21 3.32 15.67
C GLY A 184 -9.80 3.02 17.10
N ASP A 185 -8.57 2.54 17.23
CA ASP A 185 -7.96 2.40 18.53
C ASP A 185 -7.74 3.77 19.20
N GLY A 186 -7.56 3.80 20.51
CA GLY A 186 -7.47 5.03 21.32
C GLY A 186 -6.42 6.06 20.88
N ASP A 187 -5.46 5.71 20.01
CA ASP A 187 -4.53 6.67 19.41
C ASP A 187 -5.25 7.56 18.38
N SER A 188 -5.68 8.72 18.84
CA SER A 188 -6.49 9.70 18.09
C SER A 188 -5.79 10.30 16.87
N LYS A 189 -4.49 10.05 16.65
CA LYS A 189 -3.72 10.68 15.56
C LYS A 189 -4.23 10.35 14.17
N THR A 190 -4.65 9.10 13.94
CA THR A 190 -5.15 8.67 12.63
C THR A 190 -6.48 9.34 12.33
N PHE A 191 -7.45 9.27 13.25
CA PHE A 191 -8.75 9.94 13.12
C PHE A 191 -8.60 11.46 12.91
N LEU A 192 -7.84 12.15 13.77
CA LEU A 192 -7.64 13.59 13.67
C LEU A 192 -7.08 13.99 12.30
N SER A 193 -6.13 13.22 11.78
CA SER A 193 -5.52 13.53 10.49
C SER A 193 -6.42 13.23 9.30
N ILE A 194 -7.36 12.29 9.41
CA ILE A 194 -8.38 12.06 8.39
C ILE A 194 -9.44 13.17 8.44
N ALA A 195 -9.89 13.55 9.64
CA ALA A 195 -10.86 14.62 9.84
C ALA A 195 -10.36 15.97 9.28
N GLU A 196 -9.09 16.31 9.53
CA GLU A 196 -8.43 17.51 8.98
C GLU A 196 -8.38 17.53 7.44
N LYS A 197 -8.46 16.37 6.78
CA LYS A 197 -8.44 16.29 5.31
C LYS A 197 -9.80 16.45 4.65
N GLU A 198 -10.88 16.46 5.44
CA GLU A 198 -12.25 16.67 4.97
C GLU A 198 -12.55 15.90 3.66
N PRO A 199 -12.35 14.56 3.62
CA PRO A 199 -12.37 13.79 2.38
C PRO A 199 -13.73 13.85 1.66
N TYR A 200 -14.79 14.27 2.35
CA TYR A 200 -16.15 14.38 1.84
C TYR A 200 -16.73 15.81 1.95
N GLY A 201 -15.89 16.79 2.29
CA GLY A 201 -16.27 18.19 2.54
C GLY A 201 -16.90 18.46 3.92
N ASP A 202 -17.00 19.74 4.28
CA ASP A 202 -17.43 20.23 5.61
C ASP A 202 -18.82 19.77 6.02
N SER A 203 -19.70 19.50 5.04
CA SER A 203 -21.08 19.04 5.29
C SER A 203 -21.18 17.57 5.68
N VAL A 204 -20.08 16.81 5.57
CA VAL A 204 -20.05 15.37 5.85
C VAL A 204 -18.84 15.03 6.75
N PRO A 205 -18.89 15.43 8.04
CA PRO A 205 -17.81 15.15 8.97
C PRO A 205 -17.70 13.64 9.28
N ILE A 206 -16.48 13.20 9.59
CA ILE A 206 -16.23 11.82 10.02
C ILE A 206 -16.41 11.73 11.53
N VAL A 207 -17.19 10.76 11.97
CA VAL A 207 -17.50 10.47 13.37
C VAL A 207 -16.61 9.33 13.86
N LYS A 208 -15.89 9.57 14.97
CA LYS A 208 -15.13 8.52 15.65
C LYS A 208 -16.07 7.65 16.49
N ILE A 209 -15.89 6.33 16.41
CA ILE A 209 -16.49 5.36 17.31
C ILE A 209 -15.36 4.73 18.12
N GLU A 210 -15.49 4.70 19.44
CA GLU A 210 -14.50 4.08 20.32
C GLU A 210 -14.52 2.55 20.21
N CYS A 211 -13.34 1.95 20.19
CA CYS A 211 -13.19 0.49 20.21
C CYS A 211 -13.50 -0.06 21.62
N GLY A 212 -14.48 -0.94 21.75
CA GLY A 212 -14.90 -1.50 23.05
C GLY A 212 -13.93 -2.48 23.70
N GLY A 213 -12.83 -2.84 23.02
CA GLY A 213 -11.87 -3.85 23.46
C GLY A 213 -10.55 -3.33 24.05
N HIS A 214 -10.37 -2.01 24.16
CA HIS A 214 -9.16 -1.43 24.75
C HIS A 214 -9.39 -1.15 26.24
N VAL A 215 -8.81 -1.99 27.09
CA VAL A 215 -8.70 -1.80 28.55
C VAL A 215 -7.23 -1.60 28.90
#